data_AF-A0A928M0S7-F1
#
_entry.id   AF-A0A928M0S7-F1
#
_cell.length_a   1.000
_cell.length_b   1.000
_cell.length_c   1.000
_cell.angle_alpha   90.00
_cell.angle_beta   90.00
_cell.angle_gamma   90.00
#
_symmetry.space_group_name_H-M   'P 1'
#
loop_
_entity.id
_entity.type
_entity.pdbx_description
1 polymer ?
#
loop_
_entity_poly.entity_id
_entity_poly.type
_entity_poly.pdbx_seq_one_letter_code
_entity_poly.pdbx_strand_id
1 'polypeptide(L)'
;MKKLRLFALLLALCFALTACGAETPAVDTPDDGSQQNQPDQDAGSTVTSDSDLFTQRDLRTTYDEAKAAVVTLSGTTASSTSNAVSVQGSTVTILDEGTYILTGTLTDGQILVSAPADAKTQLVLRGASIHSSSSAALYVKTADKVFVTLEGENTLTGGESFTAIDENNIDGAVYSKADLTFNGSGSLSVSAPAGHGIVGKDDVVFAG
;
A
#
# COMPACT_ATOMS: atom_id res chain seq x y z
N MET A 1 -2.16 -45.51 25.54
CA MET A 1 -3.00 -46.54 24.89
C MET A 1 -4.15 -45.80 24.22
N LYS A 2 -4.44 -45.83 22.92
CA LYS A 2 -4.25 -46.85 21.87
C LYS A 2 -3.98 -46.14 20.52
N LYS A 3 -3.08 -46.72 19.74
CA LYS A 3 -2.83 -46.41 18.32
C LYS A 3 -3.86 -47.13 17.45
N LEU A 4 -4.27 -46.54 16.33
CA LEU A 4 -4.97 -47.22 15.21
C LEU A 4 -4.73 -46.34 13.96
N ARG A 5 -3.72 -46.58 13.09
CA ARG A 5 -3.59 -47.57 11.99
C ARG A 5 -4.86 -47.66 11.12
N LEU A 6 -4.88 -47.74 9.79
CA LEU A 6 -3.97 -47.65 8.64
C LEU A 6 -4.84 -48.12 7.44
N PHE A 7 -4.67 -47.56 6.23
CA PHE A 7 -4.83 -48.14 4.86
C PHE A 7 -5.40 -47.06 3.91
N ALA A 8 -4.67 -46.49 2.94
CA ALA A 8 -3.92 -47.01 1.77
C ALA A 8 -4.78 -47.11 0.49
N LEU A 9 -4.39 -46.34 -0.53
CA LEU A 9 -4.46 -46.62 -1.99
C LEU A 9 -3.83 -45.39 -2.71
N LEU A 10 -2.55 -45.41 -3.13
CA LEU A 10 -1.99 -45.92 -4.38
C LEU A 10 -2.71 -45.40 -5.65
N LEU A 11 -2.06 -44.56 -6.47
CA LEU A 11 -1.65 -44.87 -7.87
C LEU A 11 -0.99 -43.68 -8.61
N ALA A 12 0.18 -43.95 -9.21
CA ALA A 12 0.79 -43.42 -10.45
C ALA A 12 1.00 -41.91 -10.66
N LEU A 13 2.22 -41.52 -11.08
CA LEU A 13 2.59 -41.46 -12.51
C LEU A 13 4.07 -41.08 -12.69
N CYS A 14 4.89 -42.01 -13.18
CA CYS A 14 6.20 -41.72 -13.77
C CYS A 14 6.02 -41.57 -15.28
N PHE A 15 6.50 -40.48 -15.87
CA PHE A 15 7.01 -40.48 -17.24
C PHE A 15 8.16 -39.49 -17.34
N ALA A 16 9.35 -40.03 -17.61
CA ALA A 16 10.54 -39.28 -18.02
C ALA A 16 10.57 -39.24 -19.55
N LEU A 17 10.91 -38.09 -20.13
CA LEU A 17 11.30 -37.96 -21.53
C LEU A 17 12.47 -36.99 -21.64
N THR A 18 13.61 -37.52 -22.06
CA THR A 18 14.78 -36.81 -22.57
C THR A 18 15.07 -37.42 -23.94
N ALA A 19 15.17 -36.64 -25.02
CA ALA A 19 15.84 -37.07 -26.26
C ALA A 19 16.21 -35.89 -27.16
N CYS A 20 17.45 -35.99 -27.69
CA CYS A 20 18.27 -35.09 -28.50
C CYS A 20 17.72 -34.64 -29.88
N GLY A 21 18.38 -33.61 -30.43
CA GLY A 21 19.12 -33.79 -31.69
C GLY A 21 18.72 -32.87 -32.86
N ALA A 22 19.66 -32.04 -33.30
CA ALA A 22 19.59 -31.16 -34.47
C ALA A 22 20.03 -31.87 -35.77
N GLU A 23 19.61 -31.36 -36.94
CA GLU A 23 20.48 -31.06 -38.12
C GLU A 23 19.68 -30.44 -39.32
N THR A 24 20.32 -29.44 -39.94
CA THR A 24 20.07 -28.55 -41.13
C THR A 24 20.07 -29.27 -42.52
N PRO A 25 19.93 -28.65 -43.74
CA PRO A 25 20.14 -27.23 -44.17
C PRO A 25 19.28 -26.60 -45.32
N ALA A 26 19.48 -25.26 -45.49
CA ALA A 26 19.46 -24.37 -46.69
C ALA A 26 18.14 -24.16 -47.50
N VAL A 27 17.78 -22.98 -48.04
CA VAL A 27 18.51 -22.13 -49.02
C VAL A 27 17.87 -20.70 -49.12
N ASP A 28 18.74 -19.69 -49.17
CA ASP A 28 18.76 -18.33 -49.80
C ASP A 28 17.56 -17.35 -49.91
N THR A 29 17.85 -16.12 -49.45
CA THR A 29 17.28 -14.77 -49.76
C THR A 29 17.69 -14.28 -51.18
N PRO A 30 16.99 -13.30 -51.82
CA PRO A 30 17.11 -11.85 -51.52
C PRO A 30 15.75 -11.09 -51.55
N ASP A 31 15.44 -10.19 -50.60
CA ASP A 31 15.65 -8.73 -50.61
C ASP A 31 15.23 -8.01 -51.92
N ASP A 32 14.12 -7.27 -51.88
CA ASP A 32 14.05 -5.86 -52.33
C ASP A 32 12.76 -5.21 -51.79
N GLY A 33 12.89 -3.95 -51.35
CA GLY A 33 11.91 -3.24 -50.54
C GLY A 33 10.75 -2.61 -51.31
N SER A 34 9.71 -2.28 -50.56
CA SER A 34 8.90 -1.09 -50.80
C SER A 34 8.07 -0.79 -49.55
N GLN A 35 8.31 0.38 -48.99
CA GLN A 35 7.47 0.97 -47.98
C GLN A 35 6.08 1.26 -48.55
N GLN A 36 5.04 0.91 -47.80
CA GLN A 36 3.73 1.50 -47.98
C GLN A 36 3.17 1.90 -46.62
N ASN A 37 3.00 3.22 -46.48
CA ASN A 37 2.27 3.90 -45.43
C ASN A 37 0.91 3.24 -45.21
N GLN A 38 0.64 2.84 -43.97
CA GLN A 38 -0.70 2.55 -43.50
C GLN A 38 -1.08 3.64 -42.50
N PRO A 39 -2.23 4.32 -42.67
CA PRO A 39 -2.57 5.49 -41.86
C PRO A 39 -2.84 5.05 -40.43
N ASP A 40 -2.15 5.70 -39.49
CA ASP A 40 -2.47 5.66 -38.07
C ASP A 40 -3.93 6.03 -37.89
N GLN A 41 -4.71 5.06 -37.41
CA GLN A 41 -6.04 5.30 -36.91
C GLN A 41 -5.86 6.10 -35.62
N ASP A 42 -6.06 7.41 -35.73
CA ASP A 42 -6.25 8.35 -34.64
C ASP A 42 -7.47 7.90 -33.82
N ALA A 43 -7.24 6.93 -32.93
CA ALA A 43 -8.12 6.62 -31.83
C ALA A 43 -8.04 7.83 -30.89
N GLY A 44 -8.96 8.77 -31.11
CA GLY A 44 -9.06 10.04 -30.42
C GLY A 44 -8.60 9.93 -28.97
N SER A 45 -7.40 10.47 -28.72
CA SER A 45 -6.90 10.67 -27.38
C SER A 45 -7.84 11.70 -26.75
N THR A 46 -8.82 11.20 -26.01
CA THR A 46 -9.54 12.03 -25.06
C THR A 46 -8.48 12.50 -24.09
N VAL A 47 -8.10 13.78 -24.21
CA VAL A 47 -7.29 14.44 -23.19
C VAL A 47 -8.18 14.54 -21.97
N THR A 48 -8.22 13.47 -21.18
CA THR A 48 -8.76 13.51 -19.83
C THR A 48 -7.90 14.55 -19.11
N SER A 49 -8.49 15.69 -18.80
CA SER A 49 -7.76 16.70 -18.03
C SER A 49 -7.53 16.09 -16.64
N ASP A 50 -6.36 16.32 -16.04
CA ASP A 50 -6.04 15.81 -14.69
C ASP A 50 -7.14 16.15 -13.65
N SER A 51 -7.92 17.22 -13.90
CA SER A 51 -9.09 17.62 -13.13
C SER A 51 -10.21 16.58 -13.04
N ASP A 52 -10.27 15.64 -13.98
CA ASP A 52 -11.32 14.61 -14.05
C ASP A 52 -10.88 13.32 -13.33
N LEU A 53 -9.57 13.17 -13.05
CA LEU A 53 -8.99 12.01 -12.36
C LEU A 53 -8.96 12.18 -10.84
N PHE A 54 -8.94 13.42 -10.35
CA PHE A 54 -8.79 13.74 -8.94
C PHE A 54 -9.94 14.62 -8.44
N THR A 55 -10.45 14.30 -7.25
CA THR A 55 -11.36 15.23 -6.57
C THR A 55 -10.58 16.44 -6.03
N GLN A 56 -11.28 17.56 -5.79
CA GLN A 56 -10.66 18.71 -5.10
C GLN A 56 -10.09 18.34 -3.73
N ARG A 57 -10.65 17.32 -3.06
CA ARG A 57 -10.13 16.87 -1.77
C ARG A 57 -8.84 16.07 -1.92
N ASP A 58 -8.67 15.31 -3.00
CA ASP A 58 -7.44 14.58 -3.28
C ASP A 58 -6.27 15.52 -3.49
N LEU A 59 -6.51 16.66 -4.14
CA LEU A 59 -5.49 17.69 -4.42
C LEU A 59 -5.25 18.64 -3.23
N ARG A 60 -6.10 18.64 -2.20
CA ARG A 60 -6.00 19.60 -1.09
C ARG A 60 -4.96 19.14 -0.06
N THR A 61 -3.82 19.81 -0.09
CA THR A 61 -2.69 19.60 0.84
C THR A 61 -2.76 20.49 2.09
N THR A 62 -3.50 21.59 2.05
CA THR A 62 -3.62 22.54 3.17
C THR A 62 -4.50 22.01 4.30
N TYR A 63 -4.14 22.33 5.54
CA TYR A 63 -4.94 22.08 6.74
C TYR A 63 -4.74 23.19 7.78
N ASP A 64 -5.62 23.26 8.77
CA ASP A 64 -5.51 24.19 9.89
C ASP A 64 -4.64 23.58 10.99
N GLU A 65 -3.35 23.91 11.00
CA GLU A 65 -2.37 23.36 11.95
C GLU A 65 -2.75 23.62 13.41
N ALA A 66 -3.42 24.73 13.73
CA ALA A 66 -3.84 25.04 15.09
C ALA A 66 -4.98 24.15 15.61
N LYS A 67 -5.72 23.49 14.70
CA LYS A 67 -6.77 22.53 15.04
C LYS A 67 -6.35 21.07 14.87
N ALA A 68 -5.17 20.83 14.29
CA ALA A 68 -4.69 19.49 14.08
C ALA A 68 -4.21 18.87 15.41
N ALA A 69 -4.52 17.58 15.59
CA ALA A 69 -4.00 16.82 16.70
C ALA A 69 -2.55 16.41 16.41
N VAL A 70 -1.62 16.74 17.30
CA VAL A 70 -0.22 16.34 17.14
C VAL A 70 0.00 14.96 17.75
N VAL A 71 0.70 14.10 17.00
CA VAL A 71 1.15 12.77 17.41
C VAL A 71 2.68 12.73 17.27
N THR A 72 3.37 12.61 18.40
CA THR A 72 4.83 12.50 18.43
C THR A 72 5.22 11.04 18.61
N LEU A 73 5.88 10.47 17.60
CA LEU A 73 6.40 9.11 17.59
C LEU A 73 7.79 9.07 18.24
N SER A 74 8.03 8.14 19.15
CA SER A 74 9.23 8.12 20.00
C SER A 74 9.72 6.70 20.26
N GLY A 75 10.39 6.11 19.28
CA GLY A 75 10.99 4.78 19.40
C GLY A 75 9.91 3.71 19.43
N THR A 76 9.68 3.10 20.59
CA THR A 76 8.70 2.01 20.77
C THR A 76 7.33 2.48 21.25
N THR A 77 7.08 3.79 21.24
CA THR A 77 5.79 4.37 21.66
C THR A 77 5.51 5.71 20.96
N ALA A 78 4.42 6.36 21.34
CA ALA A 78 4.03 7.68 20.87
C ALA A 78 3.34 8.49 21.97
N SER A 79 3.07 9.76 21.70
CA SER A 79 2.28 10.61 22.58
C SER A 79 1.38 11.55 21.78
N SER A 80 0.21 11.83 22.34
CA SER A 80 -0.72 12.85 21.85
C SER A 80 -1.53 13.41 23.03
N THR A 81 -1.97 14.65 22.92
CA THR A 81 -2.89 15.28 23.89
C THR A 81 -4.34 15.22 23.43
N SER A 82 -4.61 14.68 22.24
CA SER A 82 -5.96 14.60 21.68
C SER A 82 -6.71 13.37 22.19
N ASN A 83 -7.96 13.53 22.59
CA ASN A 83 -8.84 12.41 22.94
C ASN A 83 -9.24 11.56 21.73
N ALA A 84 -9.07 12.10 20.51
CA ALA A 84 -9.29 11.36 19.27
C ALA A 84 -8.10 10.43 18.91
N VAL A 85 -7.06 10.38 19.74
CA VAL A 85 -5.90 9.50 19.57
C VAL A 85 -5.75 8.63 20.81
N SER A 86 -5.73 7.31 20.61
CA SER A 86 -5.39 6.34 21.65
C SER A 86 -4.00 5.78 21.39
N VAL A 87 -3.15 5.76 22.41
CA VAL A 87 -1.82 5.12 22.33
C VAL A 87 -1.79 3.94 23.28
N GLN A 88 -1.61 2.74 22.72
CA GLN A 88 -1.48 1.49 23.45
C GLN A 88 -0.17 0.81 23.06
N GLY A 89 0.87 0.99 23.88
CA GLY A 89 2.22 0.53 23.56
C GLY A 89 2.76 1.24 22.32
N SER A 90 3.02 0.48 21.25
CA SER A 90 3.46 0.98 19.94
C SER A 90 2.32 1.07 18.91
N THR A 91 1.06 0.85 19.31
CA THR A 91 -0.10 1.07 18.43
C THR A 91 -0.70 2.44 18.72
N VAL A 92 -0.75 3.29 17.69
CA VAL A 92 -1.44 4.58 17.71
C VAL A 92 -2.74 4.43 16.94
N THR A 93 -3.88 4.60 17.61
CA THR A 93 -5.20 4.51 16.99
C THR A 93 -5.81 5.90 16.83
N ILE A 94 -6.15 6.25 15.60
CA ILE A 94 -6.92 7.44 15.24
C ILE A 94 -8.40 7.06 15.27
N LEU A 95 -9.17 7.71 16.15
CA LEU A 95 -10.53 7.29 16.51
C LEU A 95 -11.63 8.13 15.85
N ASP A 96 -11.35 9.37 15.47
CA ASP A 96 -12.37 10.30 14.95
C ASP A 96 -11.95 10.97 13.63
N GLU A 97 -12.92 11.56 12.93
CA GLU A 97 -12.64 12.49 11.83
C GLU A 97 -11.75 13.66 12.32
N GLY A 98 -10.77 14.04 11.51
CA GLY A 98 -9.94 15.20 11.81
C GLY A 98 -8.62 15.23 11.05
N THR A 99 -7.76 16.17 11.43
CA THR A 99 -6.38 16.27 10.93
C THR A 99 -5.40 15.90 12.03
N TYR A 100 -4.44 15.05 11.69
CA TYR A 100 -3.45 14.51 12.62
C TYR A 100 -2.06 14.72 12.05
N ILE A 101 -1.19 15.42 12.78
CA ILE A 101 0.21 15.64 12.38
C ILE A 101 1.07 14.60 13.07
N LEU A 102 1.68 13.70 12.30
CA LEU A 102 2.57 12.66 12.78
C LEU A 102 4.02 13.06 12.53
N THR A 103 4.84 13.03 13.57
CA THR A 103 6.27 13.40 13.52
C THR A 103 7.12 12.40 14.29
N GLY A 104 8.38 12.21 13.89
CA GLY A 104 9.34 11.36 14.59
C GLY A 104 9.34 9.91 14.12
N THR A 105 9.82 9.00 14.97
CA THR A 105 10.05 7.60 14.59
C THR A 105 9.29 6.63 15.50
N LEU A 106 8.59 5.67 14.89
CA LEU A 106 8.04 4.49 15.54
C LEU A 106 8.76 3.26 14.98
N THR A 107 9.66 2.67 15.78
CA THR A 107 10.63 1.67 15.31
C THR A 107 10.05 0.28 15.12
N ASP A 108 8.97 -0.04 15.83
CA ASP A 108 8.20 -1.27 15.64
C ASP A 108 6.79 -1.07 16.20
N GLY A 109 5.85 -0.67 15.34
CA GLY A 109 4.51 -0.28 15.72
C GLY A 109 3.61 -0.02 14.52
N GLN A 110 2.43 0.52 14.79
CA GLN A 110 1.39 0.71 13.79
C GLN A 110 0.62 2.00 14.03
N ILE A 111 0.34 2.72 12.94
CA ILE A 111 -0.71 3.73 12.89
C ILE A 111 -1.99 3.04 12.39
N LEU A 112 -3.00 2.96 13.26
CA LEU A 112 -4.30 2.37 12.98
C LEU A 112 -5.34 3.48 12.82
N VAL A 113 -5.98 3.60 11.65
CA VAL A 113 -7.16 4.46 11.48
C VAL A 113 -8.40 3.60 11.67
N SER A 114 -9.15 3.88 12.73
CA SER A 114 -10.38 3.19 13.11
C SER A 114 -11.45 4.22 13.47
N ALA A 115 -11.74 5.11 12.52
CA ALA A 115 -12.70 6.19 12.64
C ALA A 115 -14.11 5.74 12.20
N PRO A 116 -15.16 6.57 12.43
CA PRO A 116 -16.49 6.32 11.87
C PRO A 116 -16.45 6.07 10.36
N ALA A 117 -17.37 5.25 9.83
CA ALA A 117 -17.34 4.82 8.44
C ALA A 117 -17.62 5.93 7.42
N ASP A 118 -18.17 7.06 7.86
CA ASP A 118 -18.40 8.29 7.08
C ASP A 118 -17.30 9.34 7.29
N ALA A 119 -16.29 9.06 8.12
CA ALA A 119 -15.25 10.01 8.51
C ALA A 119 -14.20 10.22 7.41
N LYS A 120 -13.86 11.49 7.14
CA LYS A 120 -12.77 11.88 6.24
C LYS A 120 -11.54 12.34 7.03
N THR A 121 -10.59 11.44 7.23
CA THR A 121 -9.42 11.68 8.08
C THR A 121 -8.21 12.13 7.26
N GLN A 122 -7.49 13.15 7.73
CA GLN A 122 -6.24 13.61 7.12
C GLN A 122 -5.06 13.33 8.05
N LEU A 123 -4.14 12.48 7.61
CA LEU A 123 -2.86 12.23 8.25
C LEU A 123 -1.80 13.09 7.56
N VAL A 124 -1.15 13.96 8.29
CA VAL A 124 0.00 14.73 7.81
C VAL A 124 1.25 14.04 8.32
N LEU A 125 1.98 13.36 7.42
CA LEU A 125 3.27 12.77 7.74
C LEU A 125 4.33 13.85 7.56
N ARG A 126 4.90 14.34 8.66
CA ARG A 126 5.88 15.43 8.68
C ARG A 126 7.20 14.90 9.25
N GLY A 127 8.03 14.34 8.37
CA GLY A 127 9.26 13.67 8.79
C GLY A 127 9.01 12.44 9.66
N ALA A 128 7.96 11.68 9.33
CA ALA A 128 7.54 10.50 10.09
C ALA A 128 8.17 9.22 9.52
N SER A 129 8.72 8.37 10.39
CA SER A 129 9.27 7.06 10.03
C SER A 129 8.60 5.98 10.87
N ILE A 130 7.81 5.12 10.22
CA ILE A 130 7.07 4.06 10.91
C ILE A 130 7.47 2.70 10.33
N HIS A 131 7.89 1.80 11.20
CA HIS A 131 8.18 0.41 10.88
C HIS A 131 7.26 -0.52 11.65
N SER A 132 6.79 -1.58 11.02
CA SER A 132 6.11 -2.70 11.67
C SER A 132 6.74 -4.01 11.21
N SER A 133 7.26 -4.80 12.16
CA SER A 133 7.91 -6.08 11.87
C SER A 133 6.91 -7.20 11.54
N SER A 134 5.68 -7.08 12.01
CA SER A 134 4.67 -8.15 11.97
C SER A 134 3.30 -7.72 11.43
N SER A 135 3.12 -6.47 11.02
CA SER A 135 1.86 -5.94 10.49
C SER A 135 2.12 -4.79 9.50
N ALA A 136 1.08 -4.02 9.16
CA ALA A 136 1.23 -2.78 8.40
C ALA A 136 1.72 -1.65 9.31
N ALA A 137 2.64 -0.82 8.80
CA ALA A 137 3.03 0.44 9.41
C ALA A 137 1.85 1.44 9.44
N LEU A 138 1.05 1.46 8.37
CA LEU A 138 -0.23 2.18 8.32
C LEU A 138 -1.34 1.21 7.96
N TYR A 139 -2.27 1.02 8.90
CA TYR A 139 -3.48 0.23 8.71
C TYR A 139 -4.72 1.13 8.80
N VAL A 140 -5.44 1.30 7.69
CA VAL A 140 -6.76 1.94 7.67
C VAL A 140 -7.83 0.85 7.73
N LYS A 141 -8.39 0.65 8.93
CA LYS A 141 -9.42 -0.34 9.21
C LYS A 141 -10.82 0.17 8.86
N THR A 142 -11.16 1.37 9.30
CA THR A 142 -12.44 2.04 9.00
C THR A 142 -12.27 3.55 8.89
N ALA A 143 -12.85 4.10 7.83
CA ALA A 143 -13.06 5.51 7.51
C ALA A 143 -13.90 5.56 6.21
N ASP A 144 -14.39 6.74 5.82
CA ASP A 144 -14.86 6.96 4.44
C ASP A 144 -13.67 7.10 3.50
N LYS A 145 -12.74 7.99 3.87
CA LYS A 145 -11.53 8.25 3.09
C LYS A 145 -10.40 8.76 3.98
N VAL A 146 -9.19 8.30 3.71
CA VAL A 146 -7.97 8.78 4.38
C VAL A 146 -7.09 9.55 3.39
N PHE A 147 -6.71 10.76 3.77
CA PHE A 147 -5.74 11.58 3.03
C PHE A 147 -4.41 11.56 3.78
N VAL A 148 -3.36 11.08 3.14
CA VAL A 148 -1.98 11.09 3.63
C VAL A 148 -1.25 12.24 2.95
N THR A 149 -1.14 13.37 3.65
CA THR A 149 -0.40 14.55 3.20
C THR A 149 1.05 14.44 3.64
N LEU A 150 1.97 14.50 2.67
CA LEU A 150 3.41 14.32 2.87
C LEU A 150 4.10 15.68 3.00
N GLU A 151 4.82 15.86 4.10
CA GLU A 151 5.73 16.97 4.35
C GLU A 151 7.12 16.42 4.76
N GLY A 152 8.18 16.90 4.11
CA GLY A 152 9.53 16.35 4.31
C GLY A 152 9.68 14.90 3.84
N GLU A 153 10.65 14.17 4.41
CA GLU A 153 10.93 12.78 4.05
C GLU A 153 10.24 11.80 5.00
N ASN A 154 9.42 10.89 4.46
CA ASN A 154 8.64 9.96 5.27
C ASN A 154 8.90 8.50 4.88
N THR A 155 8.77 7.59 5.84
CA THR A 155 8.89 6.16 5.57
C THR A 155 7.78 5.35 6.23
N LEU A 156 7.23 4.39 5.48
CA LEU A 156 6.30 3.39 5.97
C LEU A 156 6.85 2.03 5.58
N THR A 157 7.27 1.22 6.56
CA THR A 157 7.96 -0.04 6.28
C THR A 157 7.32 -1.23 6.98
N GLY A 158 7.13 -2.30 6.23
CA GLY A 158 6.68 -3.60 6.73
C GLY A 158 7.86 -4.53 7.01
N GLY A 159 7.57 -5.67 7.65
CA GLY A 159 8.55 -6.71 7.95
C GLY A 159 8.54 -7.87 6.95
N GLU A 160 9.19 -8.97 7.34
CA GLU A 160 9.27 -10.20 6.55
C GLU A 160 8.03 -11.10 6.68
N SER A 161 7.10 -10.75 7.57
CA SER A 161 5.89 -11.51 7.80
C SER A 161 4.75 -10.60 8.27
N PHE A 162 3.51 -11.02 8.01
CA PHE A 162 2.33 -10.36 8.51
C PHE A 162 1.50 -11.34 9.33
N THR A 163 1.25 -10.99 10.58
CA THR A 163 0.41 -11.77 11.50
C THR A 163 -0.98 -11.20 11.50
N ALA A 164 -2.00 -12.06 11.38
CA ALA A 164 -3.38 -11.65 11.49
C ALA A 164 -3.63 -11.08 12.90
N ILE A 165 -3.98 -9.80 12.97
CA ILE A 165 -4.36 -9.09 14.20
C ILE A 165 -5.89 -8.97 14.34
N ASP A 166 -6.61 -9.25 13.26
CA ASP A 166 -8.07 -9.32 13.20
C ASP A 166 -8.51 -10.18 12.00
N GLU A 167 -9.77 -10.05 11.56
CA GLU A 167 -10.32 -10.81 10.44
C GLU A 167 -9.76 -10.42 9.05
N ASN A 168 -8.96 -9.36 8.95
CA ASN A 168 -8.42 -8.85 7.71
C ASN A 168 -7.04 -9.44 7.42
N ASN A 169 -6.80 -9.81 6.16
CA ASN A 169 -5.52 -10.32 5.71
C ASN A 169 -4.57 -9.16 5.38
N ILE A 170 -3.98 -8.55 6.41
CA ILE A 170 -2.95 -7.52 6.23
C ILE A 170 -1.72 -8.17 5.60
N ASP A 171 -1.32 -7.71 4.42
CA ASP A 171 -0.23 -8.28 3.63
C ASP A 171 0.65 -7.19 2.96
N GLY A 172 0.68 -5.98 3.53
CA GLY A 172 1.56 -4.91 3.06
C GLY A 172 1.94 -3.88 4.11
N ALA A 173 2.98 -3.09 3.83
CA ALA A 173 3.46 -2.01 4.71
C ALA A 173 2.40 -0.93 4.95
N VAL A 174 1.58 -0.66 3.93
CA VAL A 174 0.35 0.12 4.03
C VAL A 174 -0.81 -0.78 3.61
N TYR A 175 -1.85 -0.83 4.42
CA TYR A 175 -3.07 -1.58 4.13
C TYR A 175 -4.29 -0.71 4.42
N SER A 176 -5.18 -0.54 3.45
CA SER A 176 -6.39 0.25 3.59
C SER A 176 -7.64 -0.50 3.16
N LYS A 177 -8.67 -0.45 4.00
CA LYS A 177 -10.02 -0.92 3.67
C LYS A 177 -10.91 0.16 3.05
N ALA A 178 -10.50 1.42 3.17
CA ALA A 178 -11.21 2.58 2.65
C ALA A 178 -10.40 3.25 1.53
N ASP A 179 -10.98 4.24 0.89
CA ASP A 179 -10.25 5.09 -0.05
C ASP A 179 -9.02 5.71 0.61
N LEU A 180 -7.91 5.71 -0.11
CA LEU A 180 -6.64 6.25 0.35
C LEU A 180 -6.08 7.20 -0.70
N THR A 181 -5.68 8.39 -0.27
CA THR A 181 -5.02 9.36 -1.14
C THR A 181 -3.70 9.78 -0.54
N PHE A 182 -2.65 9.79 -1.36
CA PHE A 182 -1.37 10.40 -1.06
C PHE A 182 -1.24 11.72 -1.81
N ASN A 183 -0.86 12.78 -1.11
CA ASN A 183 -0.62 14.10 -1.69
C ASN A 183 0.44 14.85 -0.87
N GLY A 184 0.70 16.10 -1.20
CA GLY A 184 1.68 16.93 -0.50
C GLY A 184 2.91 17.18 -1.35
N SER A 185 3.91 17.86 -0.78
CA SER A 185 5.16 18.19 -1.46
C SER A 185 6.37 17.43 -0.91
N GLY A 186 6.16 16.59 0.11
CA GLY A 186 7.16 15.72 0.69
C GLY A 186 7.36 14.43 -0.12
N SER A 187 8.25 13.58 0.39
CA SER A 187 8.49 12.24 -0.15
C SER A 187 7.93 11.16 0.78
N LEU A 188 7.64 10.00 0.19
CA LEU A 188 7.30 8.79 0.93
C LEU A 188 8.04 7.60 0.33
N SER A 189 8.83 6.92 1.16
CA SER A 189 9.39 5.60 0.85
C SER A 189 8.53 4.53 1.50
N VAL A 190 7.95 3.64 0.69
CA VAL A 190 7.22 2.46 1.16
C VAL A 190 7.97 1.20 0.78
N SER A 191 8.25 0.34 1.76
CA SER A 191 8.98 -0.92 1.53
C SER A 191 8.48 -2.03 2.44
N ALA A 192 8.40 -3.24 1.91
CA ALA A 192 8.16 -4.45 2.69
C ALA A 192 9.02 -5.57 2.10
N PRO A 193 9.89 -6.24 2.90
CA PRO A 193 10.68 -7.38 2.43
C PRO A 193 9.83 -8.55 1.96
N ALA A 194 8.64 -8.72 2.54
CA ALA A 194 7.63 -9.67 2.11
C ALA A 194 6.30 -8.96 1.87
N GLY A 195 5.39 -9.59 1.12
CA GLY A 195 4.07 -9.02 0.81
C GLY A 195 4.14 -7.84 -0.15
N HIS A 196 3.40 -6.78 0.15
CA HIS A 196 3.22 -5.63 -0.72
C HIS A 196 3.68 -4.31 -0.07
N GLY A 197 3.97 -3.31 -0.89
CA GLY A 197 4.20 -1.95 -0.40
C GLY A 197 2.89 -1.34 0.12
N ILE A 198 1.94 -1.13 -0.80
CA ILE A 198 0.65 -0.51 -0.52
C ILE A 198 -0.46 -1.43 -1.02
N VAL A 199 -1.46 -1.69 -0.17
CA VAL A 199 -2.64 -2.50 -0.47
C VAL A 199 -3.88 -1.67 -0.17
N GLY A 200 -4.63 -1.28 -1.20
CA GLY A 200 -5.99 -0.75 -1.05
C GLY A 200 -7.02 -1.83 -1.36
N LYS A 201 -8.10 -1.88 -0.58
CA LYS A 201 -9.31 -2.65 -0.93
C LYS A 201 -10.36 -1.81 -1.67
N ASP A 202 -10.17 -0.50 -1.67
CA ASP A 202 -10.90 0.48 -2.46
C ASP A 202 -9.89 1.35 -3.24
N ASP A 203 -10.27 2.57 -3.65
CA ASP A 203 -9.42 3.42 -4.47
C ASP A 203 -8.13 3.86 -3.75
N VAL A 204 -7.01 3.78 -4.48
CA VAL A 204 -5.72 4.34 -4.05
C VAL A 204 -5.28 5.39 -5.06
N VAL A 205 -5.15 6.62 -4.59
CA VAL A 205 -4.89 7.81 -5.40
C VAL A 205 -3.55 8.44 -5.02
N PHE A 206 -2.73 8.78 -6.02
CA PHE A 206 -1.52 9.58 -5.86
C PHE A 206 -1.71 10.91 -6.59
N ALA A 207 -1.75 11.98 -5.83
CA ALA A 207 -2.16 13.31 -6.29
C ALA A 207 -1.13 14.42 -5.96
N GLY A 208 0.12 14.05 -5.64
CA GLY A 208 1.22 14.96 -5.31
C GLY A 208 2.54 14.24 -5.15
#